data_AF-A0A7C1Z8T8-F1
#
_entry.id   AF-A0A7C1Z8T8-F1
#
_cell.length_a   1.000
_cell.length_b   1.000
_cell.length_c   1.000
_cell.angle_alpha   90.00
_cell.angle_beta   90.00
_cell.angle_gamma   90.00
#
_symmetry.space_group_name_H-M   'P 1'
#
loop_
_entity.id
_entity.type
_entity.pdbx_description
1 polymer ?
#
loop_
_entity_poly.entity_id
_entity_poly.type
_entity_poly.pdbx_seq_one_letter_code
_entity_poly.pdbx_strand_id
1 'polypeptide(L)' 'VGQALDRLRIAAQSTENTMPYILDAVRVYATLQEIMDTFREVFGLYREPMIL' A
#
# COMPACT_ATOMS: atom_id res chain seq x y z
N VAL A 1 -1.66 4.44 13.70
CA VAL A 1 -1.85 4.17 12.25
C VAL A 1 -0.62 4.57 11.43
N GLY A 2 -0.16 5.83 11.46
CA GLY A 2 0.93 6.34 10.60
C GLY A 2 2.20 5.47 10.50
N GLN A 3 2.76 5.02 11.63
CA GLN A 3 3.95 4.14 11.60
C GLN A 3 3.73 2.80 10.87
N ALA A 4 2.53 2.21 10.96
CA ALA A 4 2.22 0.96 10.28
C ALA A 4 2.11 1.18 8.76
N LEU A 5 1.49 2.28 8.34
CA LEU A 5 1.40 2.67 6.93
C LEU A 5 2.78 3.04 6.36
N ASP A 6 3.63 3.70 7.13
CA ASP A 6 5.01 4.01 6.70
C ASP A 6 5.83 2.74 6.45
N ARG A 7 5.72 1.73 7.33
CA ARG A 7 6.37 0.44 7.10
C ARG A 7 5.81 -0.28 5.87
N LEU A 8 4.49 -0.23 5.68
CA LEU A 8 3.85 -0.75 4.47
C LEU A 8 4.36 -0.04 3.21
N ARG A 9 4.51 1.28 3.25
CA ARG A 9 5.06 2.09 2.15
C ARG A 9 6.48 1.69 1.80
N ILE A 10 7.34 1.50 2.82
CA ILE A 10 8.74 1.07 2.63
C ILE A 10 8.78 -0.34 2.02
N ALA A 11 7.98 -1.27 2.53
CA ALA A 11 7.89 -2.62 1.98
C ALA A 11 7.36 -2.64 0.54
N ALA A 12 6.39 -1.76 0.22
CA ALA A 12 5.86 -1.62 -1.14
C ALA A 12 6.90 -1.04 -2.13
N GLN A 13 7.86 -0.25 -1.65
CA GLN A 13 8.97 0.26 -2.45
C GLN A 13 10.09 -0.78 -2.65
N SER A 14 10.05 -1.89 -1.91
CA SER A 14 11.01 -3.00 -2.01
C SER A 14 10.41 -4.20 -2.76
N THR A 15 11.11 -5.33 -2.78
CA THR A 15 10.61 -6.60 -3.32
C THR A 15 10.08 -7.54 -2.24
N GLU A 16 9.86 -7.02 -1.02
CA GLU A 16 9.34 -7.81 0.08
C GLU A 16 7.85 -8.14 -0.09
N ASN A 17 7.39 -9.17 0.61
CA ASN A 17 5.97 -9.48 0.66
C ASN A 17 5.24 -8.40 1.49
N THR A 18 4.26 -7.73 0.89
CA THR A 18 3.47 -6.67 1.55
C THR A 18 2.43 -7.21 2.53
N MET A 19 2.05 -8.49 2.43
CA MET A 19 0.95 -9.06 3.22
C MET A 19 1.12 -8.93 4.76
N PRO A 20 2.31 -9.20 5.35
CA PRO A 20 2.52 -9.00 6.79
C PRO A 20 2.27 -7.55 7.23
N TYR A 21 2.68 -6.58 6.41
CA TYR A 21 2.53 -5.15 6.70
C TYR A 21 1.07 -4.67 6.56
N ILE A 22 0.31 -5.26 5.63
CA ILE A 22 -1.14 -5.02 5.52
C ILE A 22 -1.86 -5.50 6.79
N LEU A 23 -1.51 -6.69 7.31
CA LEU A 23 -2.08 -7.21 8.56
C LEU A 23 -1.78 -6.29 9.75
N ASP A 24 -0.57 -5.76 9.84
CA ASP A 24 -0.20 -4.79 10.87
C ASP A 24 -0.97 -3.48 10.74
N ALA A 25 -1.21 -3.00 9.53
CA ALA A 25 -2.04 -1.82 9.29
C ALA A 25 -3.48 -2.04 9.75
N VAL A 26 -4.09 -3.18 9.39
CA VAL A 26 -5.47 -3.53 9.80
C VAL A 26 -5.58 -3.70 11.32
N ARG A 27 -4.56 -4.26 11.98
CA ARG A 27 -4.53 -4.42 13.45
C ARG A 27 -4.55 -3.10 14.21
N VAL A 28 -4.02 -2.03 13.61
CA VAL A 28 -4.10 -0.67 14.18
C VAL A 28 -5.31 0.10 13.69
N TYR A 29 -6.29 -0.58 13.11
CA TYR A 29 -7.52 -0.02 12.55
C TYR A 29 -7.27 0.97 11.40
N ALA A 30 -6.23 0.74 10.60
CA ALA A 30 -6.10 1.45 9.33
C ALA A 30 -7.30 1.10 8.43
N THR A 31 -7.86 2.11 7.80
CA THR A 31 -8.93 1.96 6.83
C THR A 31 -8.42 1.40 5.52
N LEU A 32 -9.33 0.84 4.72
CA LEU A 32 -9.02 0.43 3.36
C LEU A 32 -8.46 1.61 2.54
N GLN A 33 -9.06 2.80 2.68
CA GLN A 33 -8.64 3.98 1.93
C GLN A 33 -7.18 4.36 2.23
N GLU A 34 -6.78 4.39 3.51
CA GLU A 34 -5.40 4.72 3.90
C GLU A 34 -4.36 3.72 3.35
N ILE A 35 -4.70 2.42 3.34
CA ILE A 35 -3.85 1.38 2.76
C ILE A 35 -3.75 1.57 1.24
N MET A 36 -4.88 1.81 0.57
CA MET A 36 -4.91 2.01 -0.88
C MET A 36 -4.20 3.29 -1.30
N ASP A 37 -4.31 4.38 -0.54
CA ASP A 37 -3.57 5.63 -0.80
C ASP A 37 -2.05 5.41 -0.71
N THR A 38 -1.60 4.65 0.30
CA THR A 38 -0.19 4.25 0.41
C THR A 38 0.30 3.51 -0.84
N PHE A 39 -0.51 2.59 -1.39
CA PHE A 39 -0.15 1.89 -2.63
C PHE A 39 -0.22 2.78 -3.87
N ARG A 40 -1.17 3.72 -3.95
CA ARG A 40 -1.25 4.68 -5.05
C ARG A 40 -0.04 5.61 -5.09
N GLU A 41 0.50 6.00 -3.93
CA GLU A 41 1.71 6.81 -3.85
C GLU A 41 2.94 6.06 -4.39
N VAL A 42 3.03 4.75 -4.16
CA VAL A 42 4.19 3.94 -4.55
C VAL A 42 4.09 3.41 -5.98
N PHE A 43 2.95 2.82 -6.34
CA PHE A 43 2.76 2.14 -7.63
C PHE A 43 2.02 3.00 -8.66
N GLY A 44 1.42 4.11 -8.24
CA GLY A 44 0.51 4.88 -9.06
C GLY A 44 -0.87 4.23 -9.18
N LEU A 45 -1.65 4.71 -10.14
CA LEU A 45 -2.95 4.17 -10.49
C LEU A 45 -2.85 3.37 -11.77
N TYR A 46 -3.51 2.21 -11.79
CA TYR A 46 -3.71 1.48 -13.03
C TYR A 46 -4.45 2.38 -14.04
N ARG A 47 -3.93 2.43 -15.26
CA ARG A 47 -4.58 3.04 -16.42
C ARG A 47 -4.71 1.97 -17.48
N GLU A 48 -5.91 1.85 -18.04
CA GLU A 48 -6.16 0.90 -19.11
C GLU A 48 -5.22 1.19 -20.30
N PRO A 49 -4.52 0.18 -20.82
CA PRO A 49 -3.65 0.39 -21.98
C PRO A 49 -4.52 0.73 -23.20
N MET A 50 -4.27 1.89 -23.82
CA MET A 50 -4.87 2.21 -25.12
C MET A 50 -4.19 1.33 -26.17
N ILE A 51 -4.89 0.29 -26.62
CA ILE A 51 -4.49 -0.53 -27.76
C ILE A 51 -5.04 0.16 -29.01
N LEU A 52 -4.16 0.74 -29.84
CA LEU A 52 -4.48 1.31 -31.15
C LEU A 52 -4.36 0.25 -32.24
#